data_AF-A0A4R6UZV1-F1
#
_entry.id   AF-A0A4R6UZV1-F1
#
_cell.length_a   1.000
_cell.length_b   1.000
_cell.length_c   1.000
_cell.angle_alpha   90.00
_cell.angle_beta   90.00
_cell.angle_gamma   90.00
#
_symmetry.space_group_name_H-M   'P 1'
#
loop_
_entity.id
_entity.type
_entity.pdbx_description
1 polymer ?
#
loop_
_entity_poly.entity_id
_entity_poly.type
_entity_poly.pdbx_seq_one_letter_code
_entity_poly.pdbx_strand_id
1 'polypeptide(L)' 'MSFSEFLNMGGHGFYVWLSYGVGLVVTVALLCEPRWRRQRVIDRLKAFYRREQLDQAEKHDAS' A
#
# COMPACT_ATOMS: atom_id res chain seq x y z
N MET A 1 28.25 16.11 -25.60
CA MET A 1 28.58 15.39 -24.35
C MET A 1 27.35 14.64 -23.90
N SER A 2 27.48 13.33 -23.66
CA SER A 2 26.37 12.38 -23.54
C SER A 2 25.87 12.27 -22.09
N PHE A 3 24.55 12.14 -21.90
CA PHE A 3 23.93 11.82 -20.62
C PHE A 3 24.37 10.46 -20.05
N SER A 4 24.77 9.51 -20.91
CA SER A 4 25.35 8.23 -20.46
C SER A 4 26.73 8.40 -19.83
N GLU A 5 27.52 9.40 -20.24
CA GLU A 5 28.81 9.68 -19.61
C GLU A 5 28.62 10.28 -18.21
N PHE A 6 27.59 11.10 -17.99
CA PHE A 6 27.23 11.61 -16.66
C PHE A 6 26.76 10.50 -15.70
N LEU A 7 26.09 9.47 -16.22
CA LEU A 7 25.68 8.30 -15.43
C LEU A 7 26.85 7.36 -15.13
N ASN A 8 27.86 7.30 -16.00
CA ASN A 8 28.90 6.27 -15.97
C ASN A 8 30.33 6.80 -15.71
N MET A 9 30.52 8.12 -15.55
CA MET A 9 31.78 8.71 -15.09
C MET A 9 31.94 8.48 -13.58
N GLY A 10 32.53 7.35 -13.22
CA GLY A 10 33.38 7.24 -12.03
C GLY A 10 32.75 7.45 -10.64
N GLY A 11 31.48 7.10 -10.42
CA GLY A 11 30.99 6.81 -9.05
C GLY A 11 29.76 7.56 -8.53
N HIS A 12 29.23 8.57 -9.24
CA HIS A 12 28.12 9.39 -8.71
C HIS A 12 26.71 9.01 -9.21
N GLY A 13 26.55 8.38 -10.37
CA GLY A 13 25.23 8.02 -10.91
C GLY A 13 24.44 7.07 -9.99
N PHE A 14 25.14 6.12 -9.36
CA PHE A 14 24.57 5.22 -8.36
C PHE A 14 24.13 5.96 -7.08
N TYR A 15 24.88 6.98 -6.67
CA TYR A 15 24.61 7.80 -5.48
C TYR A 15 23.36 8.67 -5.67
N VAL A 16 23.18 9.24 -6.86
CA VAL A 16 21.97 10.00 -7.21
C VAL A 16 20.75 9.08 -7.18
N TRP A 17 20.84 7.91 -7.79
CA TRP A 17 19.76 6.93 -7.78
C TRP A 17 19.43 6.43 -6.36
N LEU A 18 20.42 6.24 -5.50
CA LEU A 18 20.21 5.92 -4.08
C LEU A 18 19.56 7.08 -3.32
N SER A 19 20.02 8.32 -3.53
CA SER A 19 19.47 9.48 -2.82
C SER A 19 18.02 9.77 -3.23
N TYR A 20 17.70 9.66 -4.52
CA TYR A 20 16.32 9.73 -5.02
C TYR A 20 15.50 8.49 -4.64
N GLY A 21 16.14 7.31 -4.68
CA GLY A 21 15.53 6.03 -4.33
C GLY A 21 15.13 5.96 -2.87
N VAL A 22 15.93 6.46 -1.94
CA VAL A 22 15.60 6.50 -0.51
C VAL A 22 14.36 7.36 -0.26
N GLY A 23 14.28 8.55 -0.87
CA GLY A 23 13.08 9.39 -0.77
C GLY A 23 11.83 8.71 -1.34
N LEU A 24 11.98 8.05 -2.50
CA LEU A 24 10.90 7.28 -3.12
C LEU A 24 10.47 6.09 -2.26
N VAL A 25 11.44 5.37 -1.69
CA VAL A 25 11.21 4.22 -0.80
C VAL A 25 10.49 4.65 0.47
N VAL A 26 10.91 5.74 1.11
CA VAL A 26 10.23 6.27 2.30
C VAL A 26 8.81 6.71 1.96
N THR A 27 8.61 7.39 0.82
CA THR A 27 7.29 7.81 0.35
C THR A 27 6.38 6.59 0.09
N VAL A 28 6.89 5.57 -0.60
CA VAL A 28 6.15 4.33 -0.89
C VAL A 28 5.88 3.55 0.38
N ALA A 29 6.83 3.46 1.32
CA ALA A 29 6.65 2.79 2.60
C ALA A 29 5.53 3.44 3.40
N LEU A 30 5.55 4.78 3.51
CA LEU A 30 4.50 5.57 4.16
C LEU A 30 3.13 5.43 3.46
N LEU A 31 3.09 5.20 2.14
CA LEU A 31 1.84 4.95 1.40
C LEU A 31 1.34 3.50 1.52
N CYS A 32 2.25 2.54 1.67
CA CYS A 32 1.94 1.13 1.86
C CYS A 32 1.37 0.86 3.25
N GLU A 33 1.89 1.57 4.26
CA GLU A 33 1.48 1.43 5.66
C GLU A 33 -0.03 1.60 5.91
N PRO A 34 -0.69 2.68 5.43
CA PRO A 34 -2.14 2.82 5.53
C PRO A 34 -2.89 1.86 4.61
N ARG A 35 -2.33 1.47 3.46
CA ARG A 35 -2.97 0.49 2.56
C ARG A 35 -3.10 -0.88 3.21
N TRP A 36 -2.04 -1.37 3.87
CA TRP A 36 -2.07 -2.65 4.57
C TRP A 36 -2.92 -2.60 5.84
N ARG A 37 -2.90 -1.48 6.57
CA ARG A 37 -3.75 -1.31 7.75
C ARG A 37 -5.23 -1.26 7.38
N ARG A 38 -5.59 -0.59 6.29
CA ARG A 38 -6.96 -0.45 5.80
C ARG A 38 -7.54 -1.78 5.30
N GLN A 39 -6.74 -2.64 4.67
CA GLN A 39 -7.20 -3.99 4.30
C GLN A 39 -7.58 -4.82 5.53
N ARG A 40 -6.79 -4.79 6.62
CA ARG A 40 -7.14 -5.52 7.85
C ARG A 40 -8.42 -5.01 8.50
N VAL A 41 -8.72 -3.71 8.42
CA VAL A 41 -9.95 -3.13 8.99
C VAL A 41 -11.16 -3.54 8.15
N ILE A 42 -11.06 -3.50 6.81
CA ILE A 42 -12.15 -3.89 5.92
C ILE A 42 -12.46 -5.39 6.05
N ASP A 43 -11.44 -6.25 6.18
CA ASP A 43 -11.67 -7.69 6.36
C ASP A 43 -12.36 -8.01 7.70
N ARG A 44 -12.02 -7.29 8.76
CA ARG A 44 -12.73 -7.41 10.05
C ARG A 44 -14.18 -6.94 9.94
N LEU A 45 -14.45 -5.88 9.19
CA LEU A 45 -15.80 -5.35 8.98
C LEU A 45 -16.66 -6.31 8.13
N LYS A 46 -16.09 -6.91 7.09
CA LYS A 46 -16.77 -7.93 6.26
C LYS A 46 -17.18 -9.17 7.07
N ALA A 47 -16.34 -9.60 8.02
CA ALA A 47 -16.67 -10.73 8.88
C ALA A 47 -17.85 -10.43 9.81
N PHE A 48 -17.99 -9.18 10.28
CA PHE A 48 -19.09 -8.75 11.13
C PHE A 48 -20.40 -8.62 10.34
N TYR A 49 -20.36 -7.94 9.19
CA TYR A 49 -21.53 -7.73 8.32
C TYR A 49 -22.19 -9.03 7.87
N ARG A 50 -21.38 -10.08 7.64
CA ARG A 50 -21.90 -11.38 7.21
C ARG A 50 -22.77 -12.04 8.29
N ARG A 51 -22.51 -11.76 9.57
CA ARG A 51 -23.33 -12.30 10.68
C ARG A 51 -24.64 -11.53 10.83
N GLU A 52 -24.61 -10.21 10.71
CA GLU A 52 -25.81 -9.38 10.80
C GLU A 52 -26.80 -9.65 9.66
N GLN A 53 -26.32 -9.96 8.46
CA GLN A 53 -27.21 -10.31 7.34
C GLN A 53 -27.95 -11.63 7.54
N LEU A 54 -27.31 -12.63 8.16
CA LEU A 54 -27.96 -13.89 8.49
C LEU A 54 -29.02 -13.71 9.59
N ASP A 55 -28.71 -12.89 10.60
CA ASP A 55 -29.62 -12.58 11.72
C ASP A 55 -30.82 -11.71 11.28
N GLN A 56 -30.63 -10.84 10.30
CA GLN A 56 -31.70 -10.05 9.67
C GLN A 56 -32.57 -10.90 8.75
N ALA A 57 -31.99 -11.82 7.98
CA ALA A 57 -32.74 -12.74 7.14
C ALA A 57 -33.62 -13.67 7.99
N GLU A 58 -33.10 -14.18 9.11
CA GLU A 58 -33.87 -15.01 10.04
C GLU A 58 -35.04 -14.24 10.69
N LYS A 59 -34.85 -12.94 10.99
CA LYS A 59 -35.92 -12.08 11.53
C LYS A 59 -36.96 -11.66 10.49
N HIS A 60 -36.60 -11.62 9.21
CA HIS A 60 -37.53 -11.29 8.12
C HIS A 60 -38.39 -12.48 7.70
N ASP A 61 -37.89 -13.72 7.83
CA ASP A 61 -38.65 -14.95 7.56
C ASP A 61 -39.60 -15.35 8.72
N ALA A 62 -39.33 -14.86 9.93
CA ALA A 62 -40.12 -15.17 11.13
C ALA A 62 -41.32 -14.21 11.39
N SER A 63 -41.59 -13.25 10.49
CA SER A 63 -42.70 -12.28 10.58
C SER A 63 -43.71 -12.45 9.45
#